data_AF-A0A3N5JFF0-F1
#
_entry.id   AF-A0A3N5JFF0-F1
#
_cell.length_a   1.000
_cell.length_b   1.000
_cell.length_c   1.000
_cell.angle_alpha   90.00
_cell.angle_beta   90.00
_cell.angle_gamma   90.00
#
_symmetry.space_group_name_H-M   'P 1'
#
loop_
_entity.id
_entity.type
_entity.pdbx_description
1 polymer ?
#
loop_
_entity_poly.entity_id
_entity_poly.type
_entity_poly.pdbx_seq_one_letter_code
_entity_poly.pdbx_strand_id
1 'polypeptide(L)'
;YISIVLPGRMYRLEFRRRGLAPQNLSRTLEDAGTMTSALVPWNTCGAFMAATLGVPTLTYLPYAFVNLLNPLTAIVYGITRFTITPLEADTESASAEA
;
A
#
# COMPACT_ATOMS: atom_id res chain seq x y z
N TYR A 1 -5.01 -2.19 -10.39
CA TYR A 1 -4.69 -0.91 -11.05
C TYR A 1 -5.55 0.23 -10.52
N ILE A 2 -6.87 0.25 -10.76
CA ILE A 2 -7.77 1.30 -10.22
C ILE A 2 -7.74 1.34 -8.69
N SER A 3 -7.66 0.16 -8.06
CA SER A 3 -7.52 0.00 -6.60
C SER A 3 -6.29 0.65 -5.99
N ILE A 4 -5.27 1.00 -6.78
CA ILE A 4 -4.04 1.68 -6.31
C ILE A 4 -4.06 3.15 -6.72
N VAL A 5 -4.42 3.43 -7.99
CA VAL A 5 -4.37 4.79 -8.56
C VAL A 5 -5.40 5.72 -7.93
N LEU A 6 -6.64 5.24 -7.69
CA LEU A 6 -7.70 6.07 -7.13
C LEU A 6 -7.37 6.48 -5.68
N PRO A 7 -7.03 5.56 -4.76
CA PRO A 7 -6.59 5.93 -3.42
C PRO A 7 -5.34 6.82 -3.44
N GLY A 8 -4.38 6.57 -4.32
CA GLY A 8 -3.20 7.42 -4.44
C GLY A 8 -3.53 8.87 -4.80
N ARG A 9 -4.52 9.09 -5.66
CA ARG A 9 -5.01 10.45 -5.95
C ARG A 9 -5.77 11.06 -4.77
N MET A 10 -6.63 10.29 -4.11
CA MET A 10 -7.45 10.76 -3.00
C MET A 10 -6.62 11.14 -1.77
N TYR A 11 -5.64 10.32 -1.40
CA TYR A 11 -4.84 10.50 -0.19
C TYR A 11 -3.65 11.44 -0.36
N ARG A 12 -3.31 11.85 -1.59
CA ARG A 12 -2.19 12.77 -1.86
C ARG A 12 -2.29 14.08 -1.06
N LEU A 13 -3.49 14.68 -1.02
CA LEU A 13 -3.71 15.94 -0.30
C LEU A 13 -3.56 15.76 1.21
N GLU A 14 -4.05 14.64 1.75
CA GLU A 14 -3.99 14.35 3.18
C GLU A 14 -2.56 14.07 3.64
N PHE A 15 -1.78 13.33 2.85
CA PHE A 15 -0.35 13.11 3.14
C PHE A 15 0.44 14.42 3.13
N ARG A 16 0.17 15.32 2.18
CA ARG A 16 0.75 16.67 2.16
C ARG A 16 0.37 17.48 3.40
N ARG A 17 -0.91 17.47 3.80
CA ARG A 17 -1.40 18.14 5.02
C ARG A 17 -0.75 17.62 6.30
N ARG A 18 -0.40 16.34 6.34
CA ARG A 18 0.31 15.72 7.47
C ARG A 18 1.83 15.90 7.43
N GLY A 19 2.35 16.63 6.44
CA GLY A 19 3.78 16.83 6.25
C GLY A 19 4.52 15.52 5.92
N LEU A 20 3.87 14.61 5.19
CA LEU A 20 4.43 13.33 4.79
C LEU A 20 4.83 13.37 3.32
N ALA A 21 6.03 12.89 3.01
CA ALA A 21 6.51 12.81 1.65
C ALA A 21 5.68 11.82 0.80
N PRO A 22 5.52 12.06 -0.51
CA PRO A 22 4.71 11.21 -1.40
C PRO A 22 5.21 9.77 -1.52
N GLN A 23 6.49 9.50 -1.25
CA GLN A 23 7.05 8.15 -1.22
C GLN A 23 6.40 7.29 -0.13
N ASN A 24 6.02 7.89 1.01
CA ASN A 24 5.32 7.17 2.07
C ASN A 24 3.92 6.71 1.61
N LEU A 25 3.24 7.55 0.80
CA LEU A 25 1.96 7.19 0.21
C LEU A 25 2.12 6.05 -0.79
N SER A 26 3.13 6.13 -1.67
CA SER A 26 3.43 5.04 -2.62
C SER A 26 3.69 3.72 -1.91
N ARG A 27 4.49 3.74 -0.85
CA ARG A 27 4.79 2.56 -0.03
C ARG A 27 3.51 1.99 0.59
N THR A 28 2.70 2.84 1.20
CA THR A 28 1.44 2.42 1.84
C THR A 28 0.47 1.80 0.84
N LEU A 29 0.41 2.34 -0.38
CA LEU A 29 -0.44 1.81 -1.45
C LEU A 29 0.04 0.44 -1.93
N GLU A 30 1.34 0.22 -2.03
CA GLU A 30 1.93 -1.07 -2.38
C GLU A 30 1.65 -2.12 -1.29
N ASP A 31 1.86 -1.73 -0.03
CA ASP A 31 1.64 -2.57 1.14
C ASP A 31 0.17 -2.98 1.29
N ALA A 32 -0.76 -2.07 0.98
CA ALA A 32 -2.20 -2.33 1.07
C ALA A 32 -2.74 -3.04 -0.19
N GLY A 33 -2.27 -2.67 -1.38
CA GLY A 33 -2.84 -3.13 -2.65
C GLY A 33 -2.26 -4.44 -3.14
N THR A 34 -0.93 -4.54 -3.23
CA THR A 34 -0.25 -5.68 -3.85
C THR A 34 -0.25 -6.88 -2.93
N MET A 35 0.03 -6.66 -1.64
CA MET A 35 0.24 -7.75 -0.68
C MET A 35 -1.08 -8.35 -0.20
N THR A 36 -2.16 -7.59 -0.14
CA THR A 36 -3.47 -8.15 0.27
C THR A 36 -4.25 -8.77 -0.90
N SER A 37 -3.85 -8.47 -2.15
CA SER A 37 -4.51 -8.93 -3.38
C SER A 37 -4.68 -10.46 -3.46
N ALA A 38 -3.65 -11.18 -3.02
CA ALA A 38 -3.58 -12.64 -3.00
C ALA A 38 -4.52 -13.31 -1.97
N LEU A 39 -4.96 -12.58 -0.95
CA LEU A 39 -5.79 -13.11 0.13
C LEU A 39 -7.28 -13.10 -0.20
N VAL A 40 -7.66 -12.43 -1.29
CA VAL A 40 -9.04 -12.20 -1.67
C VAL A 40 -9.44 -13.17 -2.79
N PRO A 41 -10.34 -14.14 -2.56
CA PRO A 41 -10.59 -15.22 -3.53
C PRO A 41 -11.20 -14.74 -4.86
N TRP A 42 -11.93 -13.62 -4.85
CA TRP A 42 -12.49 -13.00 -6.05
C TRP A 42 -11.51 -12.07 -6.79
N ASN A 43 -10.26 -12.01 -6.35
CA ASN A 43 -9.20 -11.29 -7.03
C ASN A 43 -8.40 -12.23 -7.93
N THR A 44 -7.91 -11.73 -9.06
CA THR A 44 -7.12 -12.50 -10.04
C THR A 44 -5.93 -13.20 -9.39
N CYS A 45 -5.22 -12.55 -8.46
CA CYS A 45 -4.09 -13.15 -7.74
C CYS A 45 -4.53 -14.32 -6.84
N GLY A 46 -5.64 -14.15 -6.11
CA GLY A 46 -6.17 -15.19 -5.23
C GLY A 46 -6.69 -16.40 -6.00
N ALA A 47 -7.38 -16.16 -7.12
CA ALA A 47 -7.86 -17.18 -8.04
C ALA A 47 -6.71 -17.96 -8.69
N PHE A 48 -5.65 -17.27 -9.11
CA PHE A 48 -4.45 -17.91 -9.64
C PHE A 48 -3.80 -18.84 -8.61
N MET A 49 -3.56 -18.36 -7.38
CA MET A 49 -2.96 -19.20 -6.34
C MET A 49 -3.83 -20.38 -5.95
N ALA A 50 -5.16 -20.20 -5.88
CA ALA A 50 -6.08 -21.30 -5.61
C ALA A 50 -6.04 -22.37 -6.72
N ALA A 51 -5.99 -21.94 -7.99
CA ALA A 51 -5.89 -22.85 -9.13
C ALA A 51 -4.55 -23.60 -9.18
N THR A 52 -3.43 -22.92 -8.89
CA THR A 52 -2.10 -23.54 -8.88
C THR A 52 -1.91 -24.50 -7.72
N LEU A 53 -2.36 -24.13 -6.51
CA LEU A 53 -2.20 -24.94 -5.30
C LEU A 53 -3.27 -26.04 -5.19
N GLY A 54 -4.34 -25.98 -5.97
CA GLY A 54 -5.46 -26.93 -5.92
C GLY A 54 -6.30 -26.83 -4.63
N VAL A 55 -6.12 -25.77 -3.84
CA VAL A 55 -6.83 -25.56 -2.57
C VAL A 55 -7.54 -24.20 -2.55
N PRO A 56 -8.67 -24.07 -1.83
CA PRO A 56 -9.34 -22.79 -1.67
C PRO A 56 -8.46 -21.73 -1.00
N THR A 57 -8.68 -20.46 -1.32
CA THR A 57 -7.93 -19.32 -0.77
C THR A 57 -7.85 -19.31 0.76
N LEU A 58 -8.95 -19.61 1.43
CA LEU A 58 -9.01 -19.64 2.90
C LEU A 58 -8.09 -20.71 3.52
N THR A 59 -7.75 -21.76 2.78
CA THR A 59 -6.88 -22.84 3.25
C THR A 59 -5.41 -22.42 3.23
N TYR A 60 -4.96 -21.70 2.19
CA TYR A 60 -3.57 -21.20 2.16
C TYR A 60 -3.40 -19.86 2.88
N LEU A 61 -4.49 -19.12 3.13
CA LEU A 61 -4.50 -17.82 3.80
C LEU A 61 -3.61 -17.75 5.06
N PRO A 62 -3.71 -18.66 6.06
CA PRO A 62 -2.88 -18.59 7.25
C PRO A 62 -1.38 -18.82 7.00
N TYR A 63 -1.02 -19.45 5.88
CA TYR A 63 0.37 -19.71 5.49
C TYR A 63 0.97 -18.55 4.67
N ALA A 64 0.14 -17.61 4.22
CA ALA A 64 0.55 -16.43 3.47
C ALA A 64 1.12 -15.34 4.42
N PHE A 65 2.10 -15.71 5.25
CA PHE A 65 2.63 -14.87 6.34
C PHE A 65 3.07 -13.50 5.88
N VAL A 66 3.77 -13.41 4.75
CA VAL A 66 4.25 -12.14 4.20
C VAL A 66 3.08 -11.22 3.80
N ASN A 67 2.02 -11.78 3.20
CA ASN A 67 0.82 -11.04 2.83
C ASN A 67 0.02 -10.55 4.06
N LEU A 68 0.03 -11.33 5.16
CA LEU A 68 -0.64 -11.01 6.41
C LEU A 68 0.15 -10.04 7.30
N LEU A 69 1.47 -10.21 7.38
CA LEU A 69 2.34 -9.42 8.24
C LEU A 69 2.65 -8.05 7.65
N ASN A 70 2.74 -7.93 6.32
CA ASN A 70 3.09 -6.67 5.67
C ASN A 70 2.15 -5.49 5.99
N PRO A 71 0.81 -5.63 5.94
CA PRO A 71 -0.06 -4.54 6.36
C PRO A 71 0.11 -4.20 7.86
N LEU A 72 0.40 -5.19 8.71
CA LEU A 72 0.67 -4.96 10.13
C LEU A 72 1.96 -4.17 10.33
N THR A 73 3.04 -4.52 9.63
CA THR A 73 4.31 -3.78 9.71
C THR A 73 4.17 -2.37 9.15
N ALA A 74 3.41 -2.17 8.07
CA ALA A 74 3.11 -0.85 7.51
C ALA A 74 2.36 0.05 8.53
N ILE A 75 1.37 -0.50 9.24
CA ILE A 75 0.66 0.22 10.32
C ILE A 75 1.62 0.58 11.46
N VAL A 76 2.46 -0.36 11.88
CA VAL A 76 3.46 -0.12 12.95
C VAL A 76 4.42 0.98 12.55
N TYR A 77 4.96 0.97 11.33
CA TYR A 77 5.83 2.05 10.83
C TYR A 77 5.11 3.38 10.71
N GLY A 78 3.83 3.36 10.29
CA GLY A 78 2.92 4.50 10.28
C GLY A 78 2.80 5.20 11.64
N ILE A 79 2.60 4.43 12.71
CA ILE A 79 2.40 4.92 14.08
C ILE A 79 3.71 5.36 14.72
N THR A 80 4.75 4.53 14.60
CA THR A 80 6.07 4.78 15.23
C THR A 80 6.87 5.87 14.53
N ARG A 81 6.41 6.34 13.36
CA ARG A 81 7.16 7.20 12.43
C ARG A 81 8.53 6.63 12.03
N PHE A 82 8.72 5.33 12.19
CA PHE A 82 9.95 4.66 11.84
C PHE A 82 10.07 4.61 10.31
N THR A 83 11.12 5.21 9.75
CA THR A 83 11.33 5.34 8.30
C THR A 83 10.27 6.18 7.57
N ILE A 84 9.57 7.10 8.25
CA ILE A 84 8.67 8.06 7.59
C ILE A 84 9.47 9.29 7.17
N THR A 85 9.55 9.52 5.85
CA THR A 85 10.19 10.72 5.32
C THR A 85 9.25 11.93 5.49
N PRO A 86 9.66 12.99 6.20
CA PRO A 86 8.89 14.23 6.23
C PRO A 86 8.84 14.85 4.84
N LEU A 87 7.80 15.63 4.58
CA LEU A 87 7.70 16.44 3.38
C LEU A 87 8.85 17.46 3.39
N GLU A 88 9.76 17.39 2.41
CA GLU A 88 10.71 18.48 2.19
C GLU A 88 9.91 19.77 1.91
N ALA A 89 10.34 20.88 2.51
CA ALA A 89 9.73 22.16 2.23
C ALA A 89 9.87 22.44 0.72
N ASP A 90 8.75 22.45 0.00
CA ASP A 90 8.70 22.67 -1.44
C ASP A 90 9.53 23.92 -1.82
N THR A 91 10.71 23.70 -2.40
CA THR A 91 11.25 24.59 -3.45
C THR A 91 10.36 24.51 -4.71
N GLU A 92 9.41 23.56 -4.75
CA GLU A 92 8.50 23.28 -5.86
C GLU A 92 7.37 24.31 -6.03
N SER A 93 7.17 25.24 -5.10
CA SER A 93 6.24 26.37 -5.30
C SER A 93 6.79 27.49 -6.19
N ALA A 94 8.06 27.42 -6.64
CA ALA A 94 8.68 28.42 -7.50
C ALA A 94 8.74 28.02 -9.00
N SER A 95 8.50 26.75 -9.35
CA SER A 95 8.64 26.27 -10.73
C SER A 95 7.32 26.10 -11.49
N ALA A 96 6.17 26.23 -10.80
CA ALA A 96 4.85 26.13 -11.45
C ALA A 96 4.32 27.50 -11.94
N GLU A 97 5.07 28.58 -11.73
CA GLU A 97 4.70 29.97 -12.07
C GLU A 97 5.70 30.65 -13.03
N ALA A 98 6.62 29.90 -13.64
CA ALA A 98 7.61 30.38 -14.62
C ALA A 98 7.34 29.86 -16.03
#